data_AF-A0A4T0FW92-F1
#
_entry.id   AF-A0A4T0FW92-F1
#
_cell.length_a   1.000
_cell.length_b   1.000
_cell.length_c   1.000
_cell.angle_alpha   90.00
_cell.angle_beta   90.00
_cell.angle_gamma   90.00
#
_symmetry.space_group_name_H-M   'P 1'
#
loop_
_entity.id
_entity.type
_entity.pdbx_description
1 polymer ?
#
loop_
_entity_poly.entity_id
_entity_poly.type
_entity_poly.pdbx_seq_one_letter_code
_entity_poly.pdbx_strand_id
1 'polypeptide(L)'
;MYTLSSVRVLFTSHIPFSSLLNGMPYLGPVAFPQRCEPDSDKRAMAADVAVHVLSTLEKHRGDVVCGGIRRRRGLSDLDAFALGEDDVYAFISALKDKSISQNEFDEIWKLAIKDLVDNEEVDFVIKEESGHSLLVARNAQIGFGCKLRLKLSTLVKKWRLEFFTLVALFVGYSVALAKIRRASADKKRVKELVKYTIEHMMTSMDDSSVSPYVIPEQVRDESLADVHSSSERQKLWSRVRKTVESNANIQVKQLEIQGDITDVFEWKSS
;
A
#
# COMPACT_ATOMS: atom_id res chain seq x y z
N MET A 1 -16.04 104.37 -7.53
CA MET A 1 -16.60 105.25 -6.49
C MET A 1 -17.61 104.41 -5.74
N TYR A 2 -17.42 103.95 -4.51
CA TYR A 2 -16.94 104.63 -3.32
C TYR A 2 -15.97 103.77 -2.49
N THR A 3 -15.11 104.47 -1.76
CA THR A 3 -13.97 104.00 -0.98
C THR A 3 -14.31 103.76 0.49
N LEU A 4 -13.72 102.69 1.03
CA LEU A 4 -13.25 102.42 2.40
C LEU A 4 -13.65 103.37 3.55
N SER A 5 -14.12 102.78 4.65
CA SER A 5 -13.65 103.16 5.98
C SER A 5 -13.37 101.91 6.81
N SER A 6 -12.12 101.78 7.21
CA SER A 6 -11.54 100.65 7.93
C SER A 6 -11.54 100.95 9.42
N VAL A 7 -12.28 100.17 10.21
CA VAL A 7 -12.19 100.19 11.66
C VAL A 7 -11.24 99.06 12.07
N ARG A 8 -10.00 99.41 12.41
CA ARG A 8 -9.05 98.50 13.07
C ARG A 8 -9.50 98.29 14.52
N VAL A 9 -10.08 97.14 14.82
CA VAL A 9 -10.18 96.65 16.20
C VAL A 9 -8.90 95.85 16.49
N LEU A 10 -8.04 96.40 17.34
CA LEU A 10 -6.91 95.66 17.92
C LEU A 10 -7.48 94.66 18.93
N PHE A 11 -7.76 93.44 18.49
CA PHE A 11 -7.96 92.33 19.41
C PHE A 11 -6.60 91.94 19.99
N THR A 12 -6.39 92.28 21.26
CA THR A 12 -5.31 91.74 22.06
C THR A 12 -5.53 90.23 22.19
N SER A 13 -4.64 89.44 21.59
CA SER A 13 -4.62 87.99 21.76
C SER A 13 -4.16 87.66 23.18
N HIS A 14 -5.09 87.62 24.13
CA HIS A 14 -4.87 86.91 25.37
C HIS A 14 -4.84 85.42 25.06
N ILE A 15 -3.65 84.88 24.83
CA ILE A 15 -3.41 83.44 24.89
C ILE A 15 -3.68 83.05 26.35
N PRO A 16 -4.71 82.24 26.65
CA PRO A 16 -4.91 81.80 28.01
C PRO A 16 -3.71 80.95 28.44
N PHE A 17 -3.15 81.26 29.60
CA PHE A 17 -1.97 80.58 30.18
C PHE A 17 -2.16 79.06 30.31
N SER A 18 -3.42 78.58 30.25
CA SER A 18 -3.80 77.17 30.23
C SER A 18 -3.23 76.37 29.05
N SER A 19 -2.86 77.01 27.94
CA SER A 19 -2.24 76.31 26.81
C SER A 19 -0.75 76.05 27.00
N LEU A 20 -0.08 76.73 27.94
CA LEU A 20 1.37 76.65 28.16
C LEU A 20 1.75 75.53 29.16
N LEU A 21 0.78 75.06 29.94
CA LEU A 21 0.94 73.99 30.94
C LEU A 21 0.35 72.65 30.49
N ASN A 22 -0.29 72.59 29.32
CA ASN A 22 -0.75 71.33 28.74
C ASN A 22 0.46 70.48 28.33
N GLY A 23 0.79 69.48 29.17
CA GLY A 23 1.88 68.53 28.93
C GLY A 23 2.97 68.48 30.00
N MET A 24 2.91 69.33 31.04
CA MET A 24 3.82 69.20 32.19
C MET A 24 3.38 68.02 33.09
N PRO A 25 4.30 67.11 33.48
CA PRO A 25 3.98 66.07 34.44
C PRO A 25 3.51 66.71 35.76
N TYR A 26 2.37 66.25 36.28
CA TYR A 26 1.68 66.71 37.50
C TYR A 26 0.90 68.04 37.46
N LEU A 27 0.96 68.85 36.39
CA LEU A 27 0.26 70.13 36.30
C LEU A 27 -0.47 70.30 34.95
N GLY A 28 -1.48 69.46 34.72
CA GLY A 28 -2.39 69.56 33.57
C GLY A 28 -3.33 68.35 33.54
N PRO A 29 -4.50 68.41 32.86
CA PRO A 29 -5.29 67.21 32.61
C PRO A 29 -4.46 66.29 31.71
N VAL A 30 -3.75 65.36 32.32
CA VAL A 30 -3.09 64.27 31.61
C VAL A 30 -4.21 63.45 31.01
N ALA A 31 -4.53 63.70 29.74
CA ALA A 31 -5.21 62.72 28.92
C ALA A 31 -4.30 61.50 28.93
N PHE A 32 -4.67 60.46 29.67
CA PHE A 32 -3.98 59.18 29.63
C PHE A 32 -3.78 58.82 28.15
N PRO A 33 -2.58 58.41 27.73
CA PRO A 33 -2.39 57.98 26.34
C PRO A 33 -3.44 56.91 26.04
N GLN A 34 -4.14 57.06 24.92
CA GLN A 34 -5.16 56.13 24.47
C GLN A 34 -4.61 54.70 24.56
N ARG A 35 -5.15 53.91 25.49
CA ARG A 35 -4.82 52.49 25.61
C ARG A 35 -5.64 51.76 24.56
N CYS A 36 -4.98 51.24 23.54
CA CYS A 36 -5.59 50.26 22.64
C CYS A 36 -5.61 48.92 23.36
N GLU A 37 -6.64 48.70 24.18
CA GLU A 37 -6.91 47.37 24.73
C GLU A 37 -7.51 46.54 23.60
N PRO A 38 -6.89 45.42 23.21
CA PRO A 38 -7.42 44.61 22.16
C PRO A 38 -8.74 43.95 22.59
N ASP A 39 -9.72 44.03 21.70
CA ASP A 39 -11.05 43.44 21.90
C ASP A 39 -10.95 41.91 22.08
N SER A 40 -11.22 41.44 23.29
CA SER A 40 -11.17 40.02 23.65
C SER A 40 -12.26 39.22 22.95
N ASP A 41 -13.42 39.84 22.71
CA ASP A 41 -14.60 39.16 22.19
C ASP A 41 -14.44 38.93 20.69
N LYS A 42 -13.93 39.93 19.96
CA LYS A 42 -13.56 39.76 18.54
C LYS A 42 -12.49 38.69 18.34
N ARG A 43 -11.50 38.61 19.24
CA ARG A 43 -10.49 37.55 19.17
C ARG A 43 -11.07 36.17 19.44
N ALA A 44 -11.97 36.05 20.41
CA ALA A 44 -12.67 34.80 20.69
C ALA A 44 -13.50 34.35 19.48
N MET A 45 -14.24 35.28 18.85
CA MET A 45 -15.00 35.00 17.63
C MET A 45 -14.08 34.63 16.46
N ALA A 46 -12.94 35.31 16.29
CA ALA A 46 -11.97 34.97 15.25
C ALA A 46 -11.36 33.58 15.45
N ALA A 47 -11.07 33.20 16.70
CA ALA A 47 -10.58 31.87 17.02
C ALA A 47 -11.62 30.78 16.70
N ASP A 48 -12.91 31.03 16.99
CA ASP A 48 -14.00 30.10 16.63
C ASP A 48 -14.13 29.93 15.11
N VAL A 49 -14.11 31.05 14.36
CA VAL A 49 -14.08 31.04 12.90
C VAL A 49 -12.86 30.29 12.36
N ALA A 50 -11.68 30.50 12.95
CA ALA A 50 -10.44 29.82 12.56
C ALA A 50 -10.57 28.28 12.69
N VAL A 51 -11.13 27.80 13.79
CA VAL A 51 -11.40 26.35 14.00
C VAL A 51 -12.33 25.80 12.93
N HIS A 52 -13.40 26.53 12.58
CA HIS A 52 -14.34 26.10 11.55
C HIS A 52 -13.72 26.08 10.14
N VAL A 53 -12.91 27.07 9.81
CA VAL A 53 -12.14 27.12 8.55
C VAL A 53 -11.18 25.94 8.49
N LEU A 54 -10.36 25.75 9.51
CA LEU A 54 -9.38 24.66 9.58
C LEU A 54 -10.06 23.30 9.44
N SER A 55 -11.12 23.03 10.22
CA SER A 55 -11.85 21.76 10.15
C SER A 55 -12.42 21.49 8.75
N THR A 56 -12.90 22.52 8.06
CA THR A 56 -13.42 22.39 6.68
C THR A 56 -12.30 22.01 5.71
N LEU A 57 -11.15 22.69 5.79
CA LEU A 57 -9.99 22.42 4.94
C LEU A 57 -9.36 21.04 5.22
N GLU A 58 -9.21 20.68 6.50
CA GLU A 58 -8.66 19.39 6.91
C GLU A 58 -9.54 18.21 6.49
N LYS A 59 -10.86 18.38 6.57
CA LYS A 59 -11.83 17.37 6.13
C LYS A 59 -11.78 17.19 4.62
N HIS A 60 -11.74 18.27 3.86
CA HIS A 60 -11.58 18.22 2.40
C HIS A 60 -10.29 17.50 2.01
N ARG A 61 -9.16 17.86 2.63
CA ARG A 61 -7.88 17.15 2.42
C ARG A 61 -7.98 15.68 2.78
N GLY A 62 -8.65 15.34 3.88
CA GLY A 62 -8.94 13.97 4.29
C GLY A 62 -9.72 13.19 3.23
N ASP A 63 -10.78 13.77 2.68
CA ASP A 63 -11.62 13.16 1.65
C ASP A 63 -10.85 12.94 0.34
N VAL A 64 -9.97 13.86 -0.05
CA VAL A 64 -9.10 13.70 -1.23
C VAL A 64 -8.04 12.62 -1.02
N VAL A 65 -7.45 12.52 0.19
CA VAL A 65 -6.47 11.47 0.54
C VAL A 65 -7.12 10.09 0.57
N CYS A 66 -8.33 10.00 1.13
CA CYS A 66 -9.06 8.74 1.30
C CYS A 66 -9.81 8.27 0.06
N GLY A 67 -9.87 9.11 -0.99
CA GLY A 67 -10.58 8.81 -2.23
C GLY A 67 -12.09 9.00 -2.16
N GLY A 68 -12.59 9.77 -1.18
CA GLY A 68 -13.96 10.29 -1.15
C GLY A 68 -14.21 11.27 -2.29
N ILE A 69 -13.18 12.07 -2.63
CA ILE A 69 -13.16 12.93 -3.83
C ILE A 69 -12.20 12.32 -4.84
N ARG A 70 -12.68 12.04 -6.05
CA ARG A 70 -11.83 11.50 -7.13
C ARG A 70 -10.94 12.61 -7.69
N ARG A 71 -9.63 12.50 -7.50
CA ARG A 71 -8.67 13.34 -8.22
C ARG A 71 -8.83 13.16 -9.72
N ARG A 72 -8.93 14.26 -10.46
CA ARG A 72 -8.77 14.23 -11.91
C ARG A 72 -7.34 13.82 -12.22
N ARG A 73 -7.16 12.85 -13.12
CA ARG A 73 -5.83 12.41 -13.54
C ARG A 73 -5.10 13.59 -14.19
N GLY A 74 -3.87 13.85 -13.77
CA GLY A 74 -3.04 14.93 -14.31
C GLY A 74 -3.18 16.28 -13.61
N LEU A 75 -4.02 16.39 -12.58
CA LEU A 75 -4.02 17.58 -11.71
C LEU A 75 -2.84 17.54 -10.73
N SER A 76 -2.30 18.72 -10.42
CA SER A 76 -1.29 18.86 -9.38
C SER A 76 -1.88 18.50 -8.01
N ASP A 77 -1.04 18.02 -7.09
CA ASP A 77 -1.49 17.74 -5.72
C ASP A 77 -1.99 19.02 -5.03
N LEU A 78 -1.40 20.18 -5.34
CA LEU A 78 -1.85 21.48 -4.84
C LEU A 78 -3.30 21.77 -5.26
N ASP A 79 -3.63 21.65 -6.54
CA ASP A 79 -5.00 21.89 -7.05
C ASP A 79 -6.02 20.88 -6.49
N ALA A 80 -5.57 19.68 -6.13
CA ALA A 80 -6.44 18.66 -5.56
C ALA A 80 -6.74 18.91 -4.08
N PHE A 81 -5.79 19.44 -3.31
CA PHE A 81 -5.93 19.66 -1.87
C PHE A 81 -6.39 21.08 -1.51
N ALA A 82 -6.17 22.04 -2.40
CA ALA A 82 -6.59 23.42 -2.21
C ALA A 82 -8.09 23.62 -2.37
N LEU A 83 -8.60 24.62 -1.65
CA LEU A 83 -9.91 25.22 -1.88
C LEU A 83 -9.75 26.71 -2.15
N GLY A 84 -10.63 27.29 -2.97
CA GLY A 84 -10.65 28.74 -3.19
C GLY A 84 -10.98 29.48 -1.90
N GLU A 85 -10.26 30.56 -1.61
CA GLU A 85 -10.58 31.40 -0.44
C GLU A 85 -12.02 31.90 -0.51
N ASP A 86 -12.47 32.34 -1.69
CA ASP A 86 -13.82 32.83 -1.94
C ASP A 86 -14.90 31.78 -1.60
N ASP A 87 -14.65 30.51 -1.96
CA ASP A 87 -15.58 29.40 -1.70
C ASP A 87 -15.68 29.11 -0.20
N VAL A 88 -14.53 29.10 0.50
CA VAL A 88 -14.50 28.88 1.96
C VAL A 88 -15.14 30.06 2.68
N TYR A 89 -14.84 31.29 2.26
CA TYR A 89 -15.46 32.49 2.81
C TYR A 89 -16.98 32.47 2.61
N ALA A 90 -17.47 32.12 1.42
CA ALA A 90 -18.90 31.99 1.15
C ALA A 90 -19.56 30.92 2.03
N PHE A 91 -18.89 29.79 2.26
CA PHE A 91 -19.39 28.73 3.12
C PHE A 91 -19.47 29.16 4.60
N ILE A 92 -18.41 29.76 5.14
CA ILE A 92 -18.36 30.14 6.56
C ILE A 92 -19.21 31.38 6.84
N SER A 93 -19.25 32.36 5.93
CA SER A 93 -20.13 33.53 6.07
C SER A 93 -21.61 33.16 6.04
N ALA A 94 -22.00 32.06 5.39
CA ALA A 94 -23.36 31.53 5.44
C ALA A 94 -23.71 30.89 6.80
N LEU A 95 -22.71 30.48 7.60
CA LEU A 95 -22.89 29.90 8.94
C LEU A 95 -22.91 30.94 10.06
N LYS A 96 -22.57 32.21 9.75
CA LYS A 96 -22.49 33.27 10.75
C LYS A 96 -23.83 33.53 11.43
N ASP A 97 -23.79 34.04 12.66
CA ASP A 97 -25.00 34.50 13.34
C ASP A 97 -25.57 35.77 12.66
N LYS A 98 -26.90 35.87 12.63
CA LYS A 98 -27.64 37.00 12.05
C LYS A 98 -27.37 38.32 12.76
N SER A 99 -26.88 38.26 14.01
CA SER A 99 -26.49 39.42 14.81
C SER A 99 -25.25 40.14 14.26
N ILE A 100 -24.39 39.44 13.51
CA ILE A 100 -23.11 39.96 13.02
C ILE A 100 -23.29 40.56 11.62
N SER A 101 -22.95 41.85 11.49
CA SER A 101 -22.98 42.55 10.20
C SER A 101 -21.94 41.99 9.22
N GLN A 102 -22.11 42.19 7.91
CA GLN A 102 -21.14 41.67 6.93
C GLN A 102 -19.74 42.28 7.14
N ASN A 103 -19.67 43.60 7.33
CA ASN A 103 -18.40 44.31 7.50
C ASN A 103 -17.66 43.86 8.76
N GLU A 104 -18.39 43.60 9.85
CA GLU A 104 -17.81 43.10 11.08
C GLU A 104 -17.28 41.67 10.93
N PHE A 105 -18.02 40.81 10.21
CA PHE A 105 -17.56 39.48 9.86
C PHE A 105 -16.27 39.52 9.01
N ASP A 106 -16.13 40.50 8.11
CA ASP A 106 -14.93 40.64 7.28
C ASP A 106 -13.68 40.97 8.10
N GLU A 107 -13.83 41.75 9.18
CA GLU A 107 -12.74 42.00 10.13
C GLU A 107 -12.36 40.73 10.89
N ILE A 108 -13.36 39.98 11.37
CA ILE A 108 -13.17 38.71 12.08
C ILE A 108 -12.49 37.68 11.17
N TRP A 109 -12.94 37.57 9.91
CA TRP A 109 -12.37 36.68 8.91
C TRP A 109 -10.89 36.95 8.67
N LYS A 110 -10.51 38.23 8.44
CA LYS A 110 -9.12 38.62 8.24
C LYS A 110 -8.24 38.26 9.43
N LEU A 111 -8.77 38.43 10.64
CA LEU A 111 -8.05 38.07 11.86
C LEU A 111 -7.88 36.55 11.98
N ALA A 112 -8.93 35.77 11.68
CA ALA A 112 -8.92 34.32 11.72
C ALA A 112 -7.94 33.71 10.70
N ILE A 113 -7.98 34.14 9.44
CA ILE A 113 -7.06 33.65 8.41
C ILE A 113 -5.63 34.03 8.75
N LYS A 114 -5.40 35.25 9.24
CA LYS A 114 -4.08 35.67 9.70
C LYS A 114 -3.55 34.76 10.82
N ASP A 115 -4.37 34.44 11.81
CA ASP A 115 -3.99 33.56 12.92
C ASP A 115 -3.64 32.14 12.42
N LEU A 116 -4.44 31.56 11.51
CA LEU A 116 -4.16 30.25 10.92
C LEU A 116 -2.85 30.21 10.12
N VAL A 117 -2.53 31.29 9.39
CA VAL A 117 -1.27 31.41 8.63
C VAL A 117 -0.10 31.65 9.57
N ASP A 118 -0.24 32.51 10.57
CA ASP A 118 0.79 32.83 11.56
C ASP A 118 1.14 31.59 12.41
N ASN A 119 0.18 30.70 12.67
CA ASN A 119 0.36 29.42 13.36
C ASN A 119 0.81 28.26 12.45
N GLU A 120 1.07 28.52 11.17
CA GLU A 120 1.47 27.51 10.17
C GLU A 120 0.49 26.33 9.98
N GLU A 121 -0.80 26.53 10.21
CA GLU A 121 -1.82 25.48 10.04
C GLU A 121 -2.36 25.43 8.60
N VAL A 122 -2.40 26.60 7.96
CA VAL A 122 -2.89 26.80 6.59
C VAL A 122 -1.86 27.57 5.78
N ASP A 123 -1.58 27.09 4.57
CA ASP A 123 -0.74 27.77 3.59
C ASP A 123 -1.61 28.55 2.59
N PHE A 124 -1.21 29.79 2.32
CA PHE A 124 -1.85 30.66 1.33
C PHE A 124 -1.09 30.59 0.01
N VAL A 125 -1.75 30.17 -1.07
CA VAL A 125 -1.14 30.02 -2.40
C VAL A 125 -1.90 30.89 -3.40
N ILE A 126 -1.20 31.81 -4.06
CA ILE A 126 -1.77 32.64 -5.11
C ILE A 126 -1.49 31.95 -6.45
N LYS A 127 -2.54 31.64 -7.20
CA LYS A 127 -2.39 31.02 -8.52
C LYS A 127 -2.21 32.10 -9.58
N GLU A 128 -0.97 32.31 -10.03
CA GLU A 128 -0.57 33.36 -10.99
C GLU A 128 -1.43 33.39 -12.27
N GLU A 129 -1.90 32.23 -12.75
CA GLU A 129 -2.69 32.13 -13.98
C GLU A 129 -4.14 32.64 -13.84
N SER A 130 -4.68 32.69 -12.62
CA SER A 130 -6.10 32.94 -12.38
C SER A 130 -6.37 34.08 -11.39
N GLY A 131 -5.35 34.53 -10.67
CA GLY A 131 -5.47 35.58 -9.65
C GLY A 131 -6.25 35.17 -8.39
N HIS A 132 -6.79 33.95 -8.34
CA HIS A 132 -7.51 33.44 -7.17
C HIS A 132 -6.54 32.98 -6.09
N SER A 133 -6.91 33.30 -4.85
CA SER A 133 -6.26 32.81 -3.64
C SER A 133 -6.78 31.42 -3.28
N LEU A 134 -5.85 30.54 -2.96
CA LEU A 134 -6.09 29.16 -2.59
C LEU A 134 -5.62 28.94 -1.15
N LEU A 135 -6.45 28.26 -0.36
CA LEU A 135 -6.15 27.85 1.00
C LEU A 135 -5.89 26.34 1.05
N VAL A 136 -4.79 25.97 1.71
CA VAL A 136 -4.39 24.57 1.86
C VAL A 136 -4.13 24.27 3.34
N ALA A 137 -4.90 23.37 3.95
CA ALA A 137 -4.56 22.86 5.27
C ALA A 137 -3.33 21.95 5.21
N ARG A 138 -2.42 22.05 6.19
CA ARG A 138 -1.26 21.16 6.31
C ARG A 138 -1.64 19.76 6.76
N ASN A 139 -2.54 19.70 7.74
CA ASN A 139 -3.03 18.46 8.31
C ASN A 139 -4.32 18.00 7.62
N ALA A 140 -4.60 16.70 7.71
CA ALA A 140 -5.79 16.09 7.13
C ALA A 140 -6.56 15.34 8.22
N GLN A 141 -7.85 15.62 8.35
CA GLN A 141 -8.71 14.91 9.27
C GLN A 141 -9.15 13.60 8.63
N ILE A 142 -8.54 12.49 9.05
CA ILE A 142 -8.76 11.17 8.45
C ILE A 142 -9.34 10.19 9.47
N GLY A 143 -10.43 9.52 9.10
CA GLY A 143 -11.04 8.45 9.89
C GLY A 143 -10.19 7.18 9.99
N PHE A 144 -10.39 6.39 11.05
CA PHE A 144 -9.60 5.20 11.34
C PHE A 144 -9.60 4.16 10.19
N GLY A 145 -10.75 3.94 9.55
CA GLY A 145 -10.86 2.99 8.44
C GLY A 145 -9.97 3.37 7.25
N CYS A 146 -9.88 4.66 6.93
CA CYS A 146 -9.00 5.13 5.86
C CYS A 146 -7.52 5.03 6.26
N LYS A 147 -7.16 5.40 7.50
CA LYS A 147 -5.78 5.22 8.01
C LYS A 147 -5.34 3.77 7.89
N LEU A 148 -6.19 2.83 8.30
CA LEU A 148 -5.92 1.40 8.20
C LEU A 148 -5.76 0.95 6.75
N ARG A 149 -6.68 1.36 5.86
CA ARG A 149 -6.62 1.02 4.43
C ARG A 149 -5.34 1.54 3.77
N LEU A 150 -4.95 2.78 4.06
CA LEU A 150 -3.70 3.38 3.55
C LEU A 150 -2.48 2.60 4.05
N LYS A 151 -2.41 2.30 5.35
CA LYS A 151 -1.31 1.53 5.93
C LYS A 151 -1.24 0.12 5.36
N LEU A 152 -2.37 -0.58 5.24
CA LEU A 152 -2.44 -1.91 4.63
C LEU A 152 -2.02 -1.88 3.16
N SER A 153 -2.51 -0.92 2.38
CA SER A 153 -2.10 -0.76 0.97
C SER A 153 -0.59 -0.52 0.85
N THR A 154 -0.02 0.33 1.69
CA THR A 154 1.43 0.59 1.68
C THR A 154 2.23 -0.64 2.12
N LEU A 155 1.77 -1.36 3.15
CA LEU A 155 2.40 -2.60 3.60
C LEU A 155 2.37 -3.68 2.52
N VAL A 156 1.20 -3.90 1.90
CA VAL A 156 1.04 -4.85 0.80
C VAL A 156 1.98 -4.48 -0.34
N LYS A 157 2.06 -3.21 -0.76
CA LYS A 157 2.98 -2.77 -1.81
C LYS A 157 4.44 -3.03 -1.45
N LYS A 158 4.84 -2.72 -0.21
CA LYS A 158 6.21 -2.92 0.27
C LYS A 158 6.60 -4.39 0.34
N TRP A 159 5.72 -5.24 0.85
CA TRP A 159 6.01 -6.65 1.11
C TRP A 159 5.56 -7.60 0.00
N ARG A 160 4.92 -7.11 -1.06
CA ARG A 160 4.40 -7.94 -2.15
C ARG A 160 5.47 -8.87 -2.73
N LEU A 161 6.63 -8.31 -3.09
CA LEU A 161 7.69 -9.09 -3.72
C LEU A 161 8.31 -10.08 -2.72
N GLU A 162 8.66 -9.61 -1.52
CA GLU A 162 9.23 -10.45 -0.46
C GLU A 162 8.32 -11.61 -0.06
N PHE A 163 7.00 -11.37 0.00
CA PHE A 163 6.05 -12.42 0.30
C PHE A 163 6.02 -13.48 -0.81
N PHE A 164 5.92 -13.06 -2.07
CA PHE A 164 5.87 -14.00 -3.19
C PHE A 164 7.18 -14.77 -3.39
N THR A 165 8.34 -14.16 -3.11
CA THR A 165 9.64 -14.85 -3.17
C THR A 165 9.72 -15.94 -2.10
N LEU A 166 9.35 -15.64 -0.85
CA LEU A 166 9.33 -16.62 0.23
C LEU A 166 8.37 -17.78 -0.05
N VAL A 167 7.17 -17.48 -0.54
CA VAL A 167 6.19 -18.52 -0.93
C VAL A 167 6.75 -19.39 -2.06
N ALA A 168 7.36 -18.79 -3.09
CA ALA A 168 7.96 -19.54 -4.18
C ALA A 168 9.10 -20.45 -3.72
N LEU A 169 9.96 -19.96 -2.81
CA LEU A 169 11.04 -20.76 -2.22
C LEU A 169 10.49 -21.93 -1.39
N PHE A 170 9.47 -21.70 -0.56
CA PHE A 170 8.84 -22.74 0.24
C PHE A 170 8.19 -23.82 -0.63
N VAL A 171 7.43 -23.42 -1.66
CA VAL A 171 6.83 -24.35 -2.62
C VAL A 171 7.92 -25.11 -3.37
N GLY A 172 8.95 -24.42 -3.87
CA GLY A 172 10.08 -25.04 -4.55
C GLY A 172 10.79 -26.09 -3.69
N TYR A 173 11.04 -25.77 -2.41
CA TYR A 173 11.62 -26.69 -1.44
C TYR A 173 10.74 -27.92 -1.21
N SER A 174 9.44 -27.72 -0.98
CA SER A 174 8.50 -28.83 -0.74
C SER A 174 8.40 -29.78 -1.94
N VAL A 175 8.36 -29.23 -3.16
CA VAL A 175 8.34 -30.01 -4.41
C VAL A 175 9.66 -30.76 -4.62
N ALA A 176 10.81 -30.14 -4.34
CA ALA A 176 12.11 -30.78 -4.43
C ALA A 176 12.19 -31.98 -3.47
N LEU A 177 11.79 -31.80 -2.21
CA LEU A 177 11.73 -32.88 -1.23
C LEU A 177 10.79 -34.01 -1.67
N ALA A 178 9.60 -33.68 -2.16
CA ALA A 178 8.65 -34.68 -2.65
C ALA A 178 9.23 -35.49 -3.83
N LYS A 179 9.92 -34.82 -4.77
CA LYS A 179 10.61 -35.50 -5.89
C LYS A 179 11.73 -36.42 -5.40
N ILE A 180 12.55 -35.98 -4.45
CA ILE A 180 13.65 -36.79 -3.88
C ILE A 180 13.08 -38.03 -3.17
N ARG A 181 12.03 -37.86 -2.36
CA ARG A 181 11.37 -38.95 -1.65
C ARG A 181 10.78 -39.97 -2.62
N ARG A 182 10.07 -39.52 -3.65
CA ARG A 182 9.54 -40.38 -4.72
C ARG A 182 10.65 -41.13 -5.45
N ALA A 183 11.72 -40.44 -5.85
CA ALA A 183 12.86 -41.08 -6.51
C ALA A 183 13.56 -42.13 -5.63
N SER A 184 13.63 -41.89 -4.32
CA SER A 184 14.17 -42.88 -3.36
C SER A 184 13.25 -44.10 -3.21
N ALA A 185 11.93 -43.89 -3.13
CA ALA A 185 10.95 -44.98 -3.08
C ALA A 185 10.97 -45.81 -4.37
N ASP A 186 11.01 -45.17 -5.55
CA ASP A 186 11.14 -45.84 -6.85
C ASP A 186 12.39 -46.72 -6.89
N LYS A 187 13.55 -46.21 -6.42
CA LYS A 187 14.80 -46.97 -6.39
C LYS A 187 14.71 -48.20 -5.50
N LYS A 188 14.07 -48.09 -4.33
CA LYS A 188 13.85 -49.24 -3.43
C LYS A 188 12.94 -50.28 -4.08
N ARG A 189 11.82 -49.84 -4.65
CA ARG A 189 10.87 -50.72 -5.35
C ARG A 189 11.51 -51.46 -6.51
N VAL A 190 12.31 -50.76 -7.34
CA VAL A 190 13.09 -51.39 -8.41
C VAL A 190 14.05 -52.45 -7.86
N LYS A 191 14.74 -52.17 -6.76
CA LYS A 191 15.67 -53.14 -6.15
C LYS A 191 14.93 -54.40 -5.64
N GLU A 192 13.75 -54.24 -5.06
CA GLU A 192 12.90 -55.35 -4.61
C GLU A 192 12.40 -56.20 -5.79
N LEU A 193 11.92 -55.56 -6.86
CA LEU A 193 11.48 -56.23 -8.09
C LEU A 193 12.62 -56.99 -8.77
N VAL A 194 13.82 -56.40 -8.84
CA VAL A 194 15.02 -57.07 -9.37
C VAL A 194 15.34 -58.30 -8.54
N LYS A 195 15.30 -58.19 -7.20
CA LYS A 195 15.55 -59.32 -6.30
C LYS A 195 14.54 -60.46 -6.53
N TYR A 196 13.25 -60.14 -6.58
CA TYR A 196 12.18 -61.10 -6.88
C TYR A 196 12.39 -61.80 -8.23
N THR A 197 12.73 -61.03 -9.27
CA THR A 197 12.96 -61.56 -10.63
C THR A 197 14.13 -62.55 -10.65
N ILE A 198 15.23 -62.24 -9.96
CA ILE A 198 16.40 -63.12 -9.86
C ILE A 198 16.08 -64.37 -9.03
N GLU A 199 15.40 -64.23 -7.90
CA GLU A 199 14.99 -65.37 -7.07
C GLU A 199 14.06 -66.33 -7.84
N HIS A 200 13.09 -65.78 -8.59
CA HIS A 200 12.20 -66.57 -9.44
C HIS A 200 12.96 -67.36 -10.53
N MET A 201 13.98 -66.75 -11.15
CA MET A 201 14.86 -67.46 -12.09
C MET A 201 15.65 -68.58 -11.42
N MET A 202 16.23 -68.32 -10.25
CA MET A 202 16.99 -69.33 -9.50
C MET A 202 16.11 -70.53 -9.13
N THR A 203 14.87 -70.29 -8.69
CA THR A 203 13.90 -71.36 -8.41
C THR A 203 13.54 -72.13 -9.68
N SER A 204 13.36 -71.44 -10.81
CA SER A 204 13.06 -72.08 -12.11
C SER A 204 14.21 -72.94 -12.66
N MET A 205 15.45 -72.70 -12.21
CA MET A 205 16.60 -73.53 -12.57
C MET A 205 16.71 -74.80 -11.72
N ASP A 206 16.38 -74.73 -10.43
CA ASP A 206 16.48 -75.87 -9.51
C ASP A 206 15.37 -76.90 -9.77
N ASP A 207 14.20 -76.42 -10.21
CA ASP A 207 13.08 -77.27 -10.59
C ASP A 207 13.23 -77.80 -12.03
N SER A 208 13.68 -79.05 -12.16
CA SER A 208 13.83 -79.74 -13.44
C SER A 208 12.50 -79.97 -14.20
N SER A 209 11.35 -79.70 -13.57
CA SER A 209 10.03 -79.80 -14.20
C SER A 209 9.60 -78.52 -14.92
N VAL A 210 10.31 -77.40 -14.69
CA VAL A 210 10.03 -76.07 -15.27
C VAL A 210 11.05 -75.75 -16.36
N SER A 211 10.69 -74.87 -17.29
CA SER A 211 11.61 -74.39 -18.32
C SER A 211 12.75 -73.58 -17.68
N PRO A 212 14.03 -73.78 -18.08
CA PRO A 212 15.20 -73.12 -17.47
C PRO A 212 15.37 -71.64 -17.89
N TYR A 213 14.33 -71.06 -18.49
CA TYR A 213 14.30 -69.67 -18.96
C TYR A 213 13.03 -68.98 -18.43
N VAL A 214 13.11 -67.67 -18.25
CA VAL A 214 12.01 -66.84 -17.74
C VAL A 214 11.64 -65.78 -18.75
N ILE A 215 10.34 -65.64 -19.03
CA ILE A 215 9.81 -64.61 -19.93
C ILE A 215 9.68 -63.29 -19.14
N PRO A 216 10.42 -62.23 -19.49
CA PRO A 216 10.41 -60.95 -18.78
C PRO A 216 9.00 -60.35 -18.69
N GLU A 217 8.21 -60.44 -19.75
CA GLU A 217 6.87 -59.87 -19.82
C GLU A 217 5.90 -60.56 -18.84
N GLN A 218 6.05 -61.87 -18.63
CA GLN A 218 5.24 -62.60 -17.65
C GLN A 218 5.60 -62.17 -16.23
N VAL A 219 6.89 -62.07 -15.90
CA VAL A 219 7.35 -61.58 -14.60
C VAL A 219 6.91 -60.14 -14.36
N ARG A 220 6.92 -59.28 -15.39
CA ARG A 220 6.40 -57.91 -15.29
C ARG A 220 4.93 -57.92 -14.87
N ASP A 221 4.12 -58.71 -15.55
CA ASP A 221 2.67 -58.68 -15.37
C ASP A 221 2.26 -59.33 -14.03
N GLU A 222 3.01 -60.33 -13.56
CA GLU A 222 2.85 -60.92 -12.23
C GLU A 222 3.33 -59.96 -11.12
N SER A 223 4.57 -59.48 -11.20
CA SER A 223 5.20 -58.67 -10.14
C SER A 223 4.67 -57.24 -10.02
N LEU A 224 4.06 -56.70 -11.09
CA LEU A 224 3.46 -55.35 -11.13
C LEU A 224 1.94 -55.39 -11.32
N ALA A 225 1.29 -56.50 -10.92
CA ALA A 225 -0.16 -56.64 -10.97
C ALA A 225 -0.89 -55.54 -10.16
N ASP A 226 -0.25 -55.01 -9.11
CA ASP A 226 -0.75 -53.94 -8.25
C ASP A 226 -0.70 -52.54 -8.91
N VAL A 227 0.11 -52.35 -9.95
CA VAL A 227 0.26 -51.06 -10.66
C VAL A 227 -0.76 -50.97 -11.77
N HIS A 228 -1.80 -50.16 -11.59
CA HIS A 228 -2.86 -49.99 -12.59
C HIS A 228 -2.48 -49.09 -13.79
N SER A 229 -1.48 -48.21 -13.63
CA SER A 229 -1.04 -47.31 -14.71
C SER A 229 -0.09 -48.03 -15.66
N SER A 230 -0.49 -48.17 -16.94
CA SER A 230 0.33 -48.82 -17.97
C SER A 230 1.65 -48.08 -18.23
N SER A 231 1.62 -46.75 -18.23
CA SER A 231 2.82 -45.91 -18.42
C SER A 231 3.80 -46.04 -17.26
N GLU A 232 3.29 -46.07 -16.03
CA GLU A 232 4.11 -46.24 -14.83
C GLU A 232 4.72 -47.64 -14.77
N ARG A 233 3.92 -48.67 -15.09
CA ARG A 233 4.37 -50.06 -15.17
C ARG A 233 5.52 -50.20 -16.16
N GLN A 234 5.40 -49.65 -17.37
CA GLN A 234 6.46 -49.69 -18.38
C GLN A 234 7.72 -48.94 -17.94
N LYS A 235 7.56 -47.80 -17.26
CA LYS A 235 8.69 -47.00 -16.76
C LYS A 235 9.44 -47.69 -15.62
N LEU A 236 8.72 -48.38 -14.72
CA LEU A 236 9.34 -49.18 -13.66
C LEU A 236 10.02 -50.41 -14.25
N TRP A 237 9.32 -51.14 -15.13
CA TRP A 237 9.84 -52.36 -15.74
C TRP A 237 11.08 -52.11 -16.59
N SER A 238 11.12 -51.05 -17.39
CA SER A 238 12.32 -50.69 -18.18
C SER A 238 13.57 -50.49 -17.31
N ARG A 239 13.42 -50.00 -16.08
CA ARG A 239 14.53 -49.86 -15.12
C ARG A 239 14.96 -51.20 -14.52
N VAL A 240 13.98 -52.06 -14.19
CA VAL A 240 14.22 -53.43 -13.69
C VAL A 240 14.94 -54.24 -14.78
N ARG A 241 14.36 -54.30 -15.98
CA ARG A 241 14.92 -54.98 -17.15
C ARG A 241 16.37 -54.58 -17.40
N LYS A 242 16.67 -53.28 -17.47
CA LYS A 242 18.02 -52.76 -17.65
C LYS A 242 19.00 -53.18 -16.54
N THR A 243 18.53 -53.29 -15.31
CA THR A 243 19.37 -53.68 -14.15
C THR A 243 19.63 -55.19 -14.15
N VAL A 244 18.62 -55.99 -14.51
CA VAL A 244 18.72 -57.45 -14.66
C VAL A 244 19.65 -57.80 -15.83
N GLU A 245 19.47 -57.17 -16.99
CA GLU A 245 20.33 -57.34 -18.17
C GLU A 245 21.79 -56.96 -17.92
N SER A 246 22.04 -56.04 -16.99
CA SER A 246 23.39 -55.65 -16.57
C SER A 246 24.09 -56.71 -15.69
N ASN A 247 23.38 -57.74 -15.24
CA ASN A 247 23.96 -58.81 -14.44
C ASN A 247 24.78 -59.76 -15.32
N ALA A 248 26.06 -59.96 -14.97
CA ALA A 248 26.99 -60.78 -15.75
C ALA A 248 26.56 -62.24 -15.90
N ASN A 249 25.78 -62.77 -14.95
CA ASN A 249 25.33 -64.16 -14.93
C ASN A 249 24.04 -64.40 -15.73
N ILE A 250 23.40 -63.33 -16.22
CA ILE A 250 22.14 -63.42 -16.98
C ILE A 250 22.45 -63.19 -18.46
N GLN A 251 21.81 -63.96 -19.33
CA GLN A 251 21.86 -63.81 -20.77
C GLN A 251 20.45 -63.59 -21.30
N VAL A 252 20.31 -62.67 -22.25
CA VAL A 252 19.09 -62.51 -23.05
C VAL A 252 19.21 -63.37 -24.29
N LYS A 253 18.26 -64.26 -24.53
CA LYS A 253 18.14 -65.05 -25.76
C LYS A 253 16.78 -64.81 -26.41
N GLN A 254 16.67 -65.06 -27.70
CA GLN A 254 15.39 -65.04 -28.41
C GLN A 254 14.93 -66.48 -28.63
N LEU A 255 13.74 -66.81 -28.16
CA LEU A 255 13.12 -68.13 -28.34
C LEU A 255 11.78 -67.96 -29.03
N GLU A 256 11.47 -68.90 -29.93
CA GLU A 256 10.14 -69.03 -30.52
C GLU A 256 9.25 -69.80 -29.53
N ILE A 257 8.29 -69.10 -28.93
CA ILE A 257 7.35 -69.65 -27.96
C ILE A 257 5.95 -69.48 -28.54
N GLN A 258 5.25 -70.59 -28.77
CA GLN A 258 3.89 -70.59 -29.36
C GLN A 258 3.79 -69.87 -30.73
N GLY A 259 4.88 -69.87 -31.51
CA GLY A 259 4.94 -69.23 -32.84
C GLY A 259 5.34 -67.75 -32.83
N ASP A 260 5.54 -67.15 -31.64
CA ASP A 260 6.02 -65.79 -31.49
C ASP A 260 7.48 -65.77 -30.99
N ILE A 261 8.30 -64.91 -31.57
CA ILE A 261 9.69 -64.70 -31.14
C ILE A 261 9.68 -63.77 -29.92
N THR A 262 10.08 -64.29 -28.76
CA THR A 262 10.10 -63.55 -27.50
C THR A 262 11.50 -63.55 -26.91
N ASP A 263 11.90 -62.42 -26.32
CA ASP A 263 13.14 -62.33 -25.55
C ASP A 263 12.94 -63.06 -24.21
N VAL A 264 13.84 -63.98 -23.88
CA VAL A 264 13.86 -64.70 -22.61
C VAL A 264 15.12 -64.40 -21.83
N PHE A 265 15.01 -64.46 -20.51
CA PHE A 265 16.14 -64.40 -19.60
C PHE A 265 16.54 -65.82 -19.19
N GLU A 266 17.82 -66.13 -19.40
CA GLU A 266 18.41 -67.42 -19.05
C GLU A 266 19.65 -67.17 -18.19
N TRP A 267 19.87 -68.01 -17.18
CA TRP A 267 21.11 -67.98 -16.41
C TRP A 267 22.22 -68.62 -17.21
N LYS A 268 23.41 -68.01 -17.24
CA LYS A 268 24.58 -68.61 -17.86
C LYS A 268 24.98 -69.84 -17.07
N SER A 269 24.74 -71.03 -17.64
CA SER A 269 25.41 -72.24 -17.18
C SER A 269 26.89 -72.10 -17.48
N SER A 270 27.71 -72.17 -16.42
CA SER A 270 29.16 -72.31 -16.59
C SER A 270 29.52 -73.71 -17.09
#